data_AF-A0A923MBQ9-F1
#
_entry.id   AF-A0A923MBQ9-F1
#
_cell.length_a   1.000
_cell.length_b   1.000
_cell.length_c   1.000
_cell.angle_alpha   90.00
_cell.angle_beta   90.00
_cell.angle_gamma   90.00
#
_symmetry.space_group_name_H-M   'P 1'
#
loop_
_entity.id
_entity.type
_entity.pdbx_description
1 polymer ?
#
loop_
_entity_poly.entity_id
_entity_poly.type
_entity_poly.pdbx_seq_one_letter_code
_entity_poly.pdbx_strand_id
1 'polypeptide(L)'
;MQYDETGVLLGLIERIHCAALDASLWPGVLEDIGRAVDATAGTIHSHDFADSSANLETTATNIAAFCGIDEPALVSYAAHYSMTNVWTANEDTLPAGSAVLSSQLYPDSMLKRTEFYGDWLRGQDLFYALGSVVEKEDSRAIKLSFLRPERAGQFGEAELQLARLLMPHVRTAVAVHRRIHRLGQLSQSALAALELLPQGVIFVAASGRLLHWNGAAREVSRRTGSIAVAGNGELRACTHELSLKLAAAIRRACEPGTSGARSPGTLMKLPSREGEVQVLVAPAAAVDNSPFPMGAAAALFVTENAGTPAVLADALRRVYQLSPAEAALAEALVNGKSLKAFAAERNVSMNTVKTQMKSVTAKVGAKRQVDVVRTILAGPAMLNGSFEPPR
;
A
#
# COMPACT_ATOMS: atom_id res chain seq x y z
N MET A 1 -13.07 -38.80 -25.56
CA MET A 1 -13.90 -37.60 -25.41
C MET A 1 -13.88 -37.06 -23.98
N GLN A 2 -14.17 -37.83 -22.93
CA GLN A 2 -14.13 -37.36 -21.52
C GLN A 2 -12.79 -36.76 -21.01
N TYR A 3 -11.66 -37.25 -21.52
CA TYR A 3 -10.32 -36.74 -21.13
C TYR A 3 -10.05 -35.31 -21.66
N ASP A 4 -10.71 -34.89 -22.74
CA ASP A 4 -10.48 -33.59 -23.38
C ASP A 4 -11.20 -32.47 -22.61
N GLU A 5 -12.46 -32.69 -22.24
CA GLU A 5 -13.25 -31.77 -21.41
C GLU A 5 -12.65 -31.58 -20.01
N THR A 6 -12.10 -32.63 -19.41
CA THR A 6 -11.42 -32.55 -18.11
C THR A 6 -10.12 -31.75 -18.22
N GLY A 7 -9.35 -31.92 -19.30
CA GLY A 7 -8.12 -31.17 -19.53
C GLY A 7 -8.38 -29.67 -19.75
N VAL A 8 -9.41 -29.34 -20.52
CA VAL A 8 -9.83 -27.94 -20.75
C VAL A 8 -10.28 -27.28 -19.44
N LEU A 9 -11.06 -27.98 -18.61
CA LEU A 9 -11.51 -27.46 -17.32
C LEU A 9 -10.35 -27.24 -16.34
N LEU A 10 -9.41 -28.19 -16.25
CA LEU A 10 -8.22 -28.03 -15.39
C LEU A 10 -7.34 -26.86 -15.84
N GLY A 11 -7.13 -26.70 -17.15
CA GLY A 11 -6.38 -25.56 -17.69
C GLY A 11 -7.07 -24.22 -17.45
N LEU A 12 -8.41 -24.19 -17.45
CA LEU A 12 -9.18 -23.01 -17.06
C LEU A 12 -9.00 -22.66 -15.58
N ILE A 13 -9.06 -23.67 -14.70
CA ILE A 13 -8.84 -23.49 -13.26
C ILE A 13 -7.42 -22.97 -12.99
N GLU A 14 -6.41 -23.52 -13.65
CA GLU A 14 -5.03 -23.04 -13.54
C GLU A 14 -4.90 -21.56 -13.91
N ARG A 15 -5.49 -21.15 -15.05
CA ARG A 15 -5.47 -19.74 -15.49
C ARG A 15 -6.18 -18.80 -14.51
N ILE A 16 -7.28 -19.23 -13.90
CA ILE A 16 -7.97 -18.46 -12.84
C ILE A 16 -7.02 -18.20 -11.66
N HIS A 17 -6.26 -19.21 -11.22
CA HIS A 17 -5.29 -19.03 -10.12
C HIS A 17 -4.08 -18.20 -10.54
N CYS A 18 -3.59 -18.31 -11.77
CA CYS A 18 -2.56 -17.41 -12.29
C CYS A 18 -3.03 -15.95 -12.29
N ALA A 19 -4.28 -15.69 -12.68
CA ALA A 19 -4.87 -14.35 -12.66
C ALA A 19 -5.08 -13.78 -11.24
N ALA A 20 -5.04 -14.63 -10.21
CA ALA A 20 -4.99 -14.18 -8.81
C ALA A 20 -3.69 -13.42 -8.48
N LEU A 21 -2.58 -13.83 -9.12
CA LEU A 21 -1.25 -13.27 -8.92
C LEU A 21 -0.96 -12.12 -9.88
N ASP A 22 -1.55 -12.15 -11.07
CA ASP A 22 -1.43 -11.11 -12.10
C ASP A 22 -2.80 -10.74 -12.68
N ALA A 23 -3.29 -9.57 -12.29
CA ALA A 23 -4.62 -9.11 -12.71
C ALA A 23 -4.73 -8.87 -14.23
N SER A 24 -3.61 -8.68 -14.94
CA SER A 24 -3.62 -8.47 -16.40
C SER A 24 -4.08 -9.70 -17.19
N LEU A 25 -4.14 -10.88 -16.54
CA LEU A 25 -4.59 -12.12 -17.15
C LEU A 25 -6.12 -12.30 -17.14
N TRP A 26 -6.86 -11.49 -16.36
CA TRP A 26 -8.32 -11.63 -16.26
C TRP A 26 -9.08 -11.49 -17.57
N PRO A 27 -8.75 -10.57 -18.50
CA PRO A 27 -9.42 -10.51 -19.80
C PRO A 27 -9.38 -11.84 -20.56
N GLY A 28 -8.22 -12.51 -20.59
CA GLY A 28 -8.07 -13.83 -21.22
C GLY A 28 -8.86 -14.91 -20.50
N VAL A 29 -8.85 -14.91 -19.16
CA VAL A 29 -9.69 -15.82 -18.34
C VAL A 29 -11.17 -15.62 -18.65
N LEU A 30 -11.64 -14.37 -18.74
CA LEU A 30 -13.02 -14.06 -19.08
C LEU A 30 -13.39 -14.54 -20.48
N GLU A 31 -12.51 -14.39 -21.48
CA GLU A 31 -12.74 -14.95 -22.80
C GLU A 31 -12.84 -16.47 -22.79
N ASP A 32 -11.98 -17.16 -22.04
CA ASP A 32 -12.00 -18.62 -21.96
C ASP A 32 -13.25 -19.15 -21.23
N ILE A 33 -13.65 -18.52 -20.12
CA ILE A 33 -14.91 -18.86 -19.45
C ILE A 33 -16.10 -18.53 -20.37
N GLY A 34 -16.07 -17.36 -21.01
CA GLY A 34 -17.10 -16.90 -21.93
C GLY A 34 -17.33 -17.89 -23.07
N ARG A 35 -16.27 -18.38 -23.71
CA ARG A 35 -16.36 -19.44 -24.73
C ARG A 35 -16.95 -20.74 -24.17
N ALA A 36 -16.65 -21.10 -22.93
CA ALA A 36 -17.16 -22.32 -22.30
C ALA A 36 -18.65 -22.24 -21.91
N VAL A 37 -19.20 -21.04 -21.68
CA VAL A 37 -20.62 -20.80 -21.40
C VAL A 37 -21.38 -20.21 -22.60
N ASP A 38 -20.77 -20.20 -23.79
CA ASP A 38 -21.33 -19.59 -25.01
C ASP A 38 -21.81 -18.14 -24.80
N ALA A 39 -20.95 -17.32 -24.20
CA ALA A 39 -21.15 -15.89 -23.98
C ALA A 39 -20.30 -15.05 -24.94
N THR A 40 -20.86 -13.93 -25.39
CA THR A 40 -20.18 -12.98 -26.29
C THR A 40 -19.44 -11.90 -25.52
N ALA A 41 -19.82 -11.66 -24.27
CA ALA A 41 -19.16 -10.69 -23.39
C ALA A 41 -18.99 -11.25 -21.98
N GLY A 42 -17.94 -10.81 -21.29
CA GLY A 42 -17.61 -11.20 -19.93
C GLY A 42 -17.08 -10.00 -19.15
N THR A 43 -17.46 -9.89 -17.88
CA THR A 43 -17.03 -8.80 -17.01
C THR A 43 -16.74 -9.33 -15.62
N ILE A 44 -15.67 -8.84 -14.99
CA ILE A 44 -15.45 -8.94 -13.55
C ILE A 44 -15.13 -7.55 -13.03
N HIS A 45 -15.86 -7.05 -12.03
CA HIS A 45 -15.64 -5.69 -11.51
C HIS A 45 -16.25 -5.51 -10.12
N SER A 46 -15.85 -4.45 -9.42
CA SER A 46 -16.44 -4.06 -8.15
C SER A 46 -17.69 -3.20 -8.36
N HIS A 47 -18.72 -3.45 -7.57
CA HIS A 47 -19.97 -2.70 -7.53
C HIS A 47 -20.28 -2.28 -6.09
N ASP A 48 -20.65 -1.02 -5.88
CA ASP A 48 -21.13 -0.51 -4.60
C ASP A 48 -22.65 -0.34 -4.67
N PHE A 49 -23.39 -1.10 -3.87
CA PHE A 49 -24.85 -1.06 -3.81
C PHE A 49 -25.37 0.16 -3.05
N ALA A 50 -24.53 0.90 -2.31
CA ALA A 50 -24.98 2.08 -1.57
C ALA A 50 -25.34 3.25 -2.49
N ASP A 51 -24.62 3.40 -3.60
CA ASP A 51 -24.82 4.45 -4.61
C ASP A 51 -25.02 3.89 -6.03
N SER A 52 -25.13 2.56 -6.15
CA SER A 52 -25.23 1.84 -7.43
C SER A 52 -24.10 2.14 -8.40
N SER A 53 -22.91 2.49 -7.89
CA SER A 53 -21.74 2.76 -8.71
C SER A 53 -20.98 1.48 -9.06
N ALA A 54 -20.42 1.44 -10.27
CA ALA A 54 -19.53 0.38 -10.72
C ALA A 54 -18.11 0.93 -10.94
N ASN A 55 -17.12 0.35 -10.25
CA ASN A 55 -15.72 0.68 -10.49
C ASN A 55 -15.14 -0.24 -11.56
N LEU A 56 -15.05 0.30 -12.77
CA LEU A 56 -14.52 -0.39 -13.95
C LEU A 56 -13.04 -0.07 -14.20
N GLU A 57 -12.38 0.72 -13.35
CA GLU A 57 -10.99 1.09 -13.58
C GLU A 57 -10.06 -0.11 -13.38
N THR A 58 -9.42 -0.55 -14.46
CA THR A 58 -8.35 -1.54 -14.39
C THR A 58 -7.10 -0.88 -13.82
N THR A 59 -6.86 -1.12 -12.54
CA THR A 59 -5.66 -0.69 -11.84
C THR A 59 -4.93 -1.91 -11.31
N ALA A 60 -3.67 -1.76 -10.91
CA ALA A 60 -2.97 -2.84 -10.23
C ALA A 60 -3.73 -3.36 -8.99
N THR A 61 -4.59 -2.54 -8.39
CA THR A 61 -5.36 -2.85 -7.16
C THR A 61 -6.82 -3.25 -7.39
N ASN A 62 -7.32 -3.14 -8.62
CA ASN A 62 -8.71 -3.47 -8.96
C ASN A 62 -8.70 -4.60 -9.98
N ILE A 63 -9.41 -5.68 -9.68
CA ILE A 63 -9.52 -6.86 -10.54
C ILE A 63 -10.40 -6.63 -11.78
N ALA A 64 -10.84 -5.38 -12.00
CA ALA A 64 -11.73 -5.01 -13.08
C ALA A 64 -11.18 -5.42 -14.46
N ALA A 65 -11.91 -6.30 -15.15
CA ALA A 65 -11.59 -6.76 -16.49
C ALA A 65 -12.86 -7.03 -17.29
N PHE A 66 -12.73 -6.90 -18.62
CA PHE A 66 -13.84 -6.97 -19.57
C PHE A 66 -13.38 -7.66 -20.85
N CYS A 67 -14.28 -8.40 -21.49
CA CYS A 67 -14.11 -8.91 -22.84
C CYS A 67 -15.44 -8.78 -23.61
N GLY A 68 -15.37 -8.57 -24.92
CA GLY A 68 -16.55 -8.45 -25.79
C GLY A 68 -17.39 -7.18 -25.59
N ILE A 69 -16.87 -6.16 -24.91
CA ILE A 69 -17.50 -4.84 -24.74
C ILE A 69 -16.46 -3.76 -25.03
N ASP A 70 -16.79 -2.83 -25.92
CA ASP A 70 -15.89 -1.73 -26.30
C ASP A 70 -15.76 -0.68 -25.20
N GLU A 71 -14.60 -0.02 -25.14
CA GLU A 71 -14.28 0.98 -24.12
C GLU A 71 -15.31 2.12 -23.97
N PRO A 72 -15.86 2.72 -25.06
CA PRO A 72 -16.90 3.75 -24.91
C PRO A 72 -18.19 3.23 -24.25
N ALA A 73 -18.54 1.96 -24.45
CA ALA A 73 -19.69 1.33 -23.81
C ALA A 73 -19.43 1.11 -22.31
N LEU A 74 -18.19 0.75 -21.92
CA LEU A 74 -17.79 0.64 -20.52
C LEU A 74 -17.81 2.00 -19.81
N VAL A 75 -17.27 3.05 -20.43
CA VAL A 75 -17.26 4.41 -19.87
C VAL A 75 -18.68 4.91 -19.63
N SER A 76 -19.57 4.76 -20.62
CA SER A 76 -20.98 5.16 -20.46
C SER A 76 -21.72 4.32 -19.41
N TYR A 77 -21.37 3.03 -19.24
CA TYR A 77 -21.92 2.21 -18.16
C TYR A 77 -21.51 2.69 -16.78
N ALA A 78 -20.21 2.95 -16.56
CA ALA A 78 -19.71 3.47 -15.30
C ALA A 78 -20.33 4.83 -14.96
N ALA A 79 -20.49 5.71 -15.96
CA ALA A 79 -21.00 7.06 -15.76
C ALA A 79 -22.51 7.11 -15.47
N HIS A 80 -23.30 6.19 -16.03
CA HIS A 80 -24.77 6.28 -15.97
C HIS A 80 -25.49 4.94 -15.85
N TYR A 81 -25.24 3.99 -16.76
CA TYR A 81 -26.09 2.79 -16.86
C TYR A 81 -25.93 1.79 -15.72
N SER A 82 -24.86 1.87 -14.93
CA SER A 82 -24.73 1.11 -13.67
C SER A 82 -25.85 1.44 -12.68
N MET A 83 -26.28 2.70 -12.63
CA MET A 83 -27.37 3.16 -11.74
C MET A 83 -28.76 2.75 -12.22
N THR A 84 -28.95 2.57 -13.54
CA THR A 84 -30.24 2.18 -14.14
C THR A 84 -30.33 0.69 -14.45
N ASN A 85 -29.28 -0.08 -14.16
CA ASN A 85 -29.23 -1.52 -14.40
C ASN A 85 -30.22 -2.27 -13.50
N VAL A 86 -31.35 -2.70 -14.10
CA VAL A 86 -32.43 -3.41 -13.39
C VAL A 86 -32.00 -4.76 -12.82
N TRP A 87 -30.91 -5.37 -13.29
CA TRP A 87 -30.41 -6.63 -12.74
C TRP A 87 -29.73 -6.44 -11.39
N THR A 88 -29.20 -5.26 -11.07
CA THR A 88 -28.50 -5.02 -9.80
C THR A 88 -29.46 -4.85 -8.61
N ALA A 89 -30.71 -4.47 -8.88
CA ALA A 89 -31.72 -4.14 -7.86
C ALA A 89 -32.16 -5.31 -6.97
N ASN A 90 -32.07 -6.54 -7.47
CA ASN A 90 -32.36 -7.76 -6.69
C ASN A 90 -31.08 -8.55 -6.36
N GLU A 91 -29.94 -8.12 -6.89
CA GLU A 91 -28.67 -8.84 -6.80
C GLU A 91 -27.98 -8.64 -5.44
N ASP A 92 -28.32 -7.56 -4.73
CA ASP A 92 -27.90 -7.33 -3.35
C ASP A 92 -28.44 -8.43 -2.41
N THR A 93 -29.56 -9.07 -2.72
CA THR A 93 -30.11 -10.17 -1.92
C THR A 93 -29.37 -11.50 -2.11
N LEU A 94 -28.49 -11.59 -3.11
CA LEU A 94 -27.78 -12.83 -3.41
C LEU A 94 -26.59 -13.08 -2.46
N PRO A 95 -26.42 -14.33 -1.99
CA PRO A 95 -25.24 -14.69 -1.20
C PRO A 95 -23.99 -14.75 -2.07
N ALA A 96 -22.84 -14.42 -1.49
CA ALA A 96 -21.56 -14.62 -2.18
C ALA A 96 -21.39 -16.09 -2.61
N GLY A 97 -20.85 -16.31 -3.80
CA GLY A 97 -20.70 -17.61 -4.45
C GLY A 97 -21.92 -18.10 -5.23
N SER A 98 -22.99 -17.30 -5.33
CA SER A 98 -24.13 -17.65 -6.17
C SER A 98 -23.88 -17.34 -7.64
N ALA A 99 -24.41 -18.19 -8.52
CA ALA A 99 -24.62 -17.91 -9.93
C ALA A 99 -26.12 -17.89 -10.22
N VAL A 100 -26.58 -16.91 -11.01
CA VAL A 100 -27.99 -16.66 -11.32
C VAL A 100 -28.18 -16.26 -12.78
N LEU A 101 -29.38 -16.48 -13.29
CA LEU A 101 -29.78 -16.06 -14.63
C LEU A 101 -30.46 -14.70 -14.57
N SER A 102 -30.29 -13.89 -15.62
CA SER A 102 -30.92 -12.56 -15.75
C SER A 102 -32.44 -12.61 -15.57
N SER A 103 -33.09 -13.66 -16.05
CA SER A 103 -34.54 -13.86 -15.93
C SER A 103 -35.02 -14.10 -14.50
N GLN A 104 -34.13 -14.54 -13.60
CA GLN A 104 -34.41 -14.68 -12.16
C GLN A 104 -34.29 -13.34 -11.42
N LEU A 105 -33.49 -12.41 -11.97
CA LEU A 105 -33.30 -11.06 -11.43
C LEU A 105 -34.37 -10.09 -11.93
N TYR A 106 -34.70 -10.17 -13.22
CA TYR A 106 -35.69 -9.30 -13.85
C TYR A 106 -36.36 -10.01 -15.04
N PRO A 107 -37.71 -9.99 -15.16
CA PRO A 107 -38.39 -10.70 -16.26
C PRO A 107 -37.99 -10.19 -17.65
N ASP A 108 -37.63 -11.11 -18.55
CA ASP A 108 -37.19 -10.80 -19.92
C ASP A 108 -38.24 -9.99 -20.72
N SER A 109 -39.53 -10.25 -20.48
CA SER A 109 -40.64 -9.54 -21.12
C SER A 109 -40.71 -8.05 -20.73
N MET A 110 -40.21 -7.71 -19.54
CA MET A 110 -40.17 -6.34 -19.02
C MET A 110 -38.87 -5.64 -19.38
N LEU A 111 -37.76 -6.39 -19.58
CA LEU A 111 -36.44 -5.84 -19.87
C LEU A 111 -36.45 -4.89 -21.07
N LYS A 112 -37.19 -5.25 -22.13
CA LYS A 112 -37.31 -4.45 -23.37
C LYS A 112 -37.93 -3.06 -23.17
N ARG A 113 -38.54 -2.81 -22.01
CA ARG A 113 -39.19 -1.54 -21.66
C ARG A 113 -38.30 -0.62 -20.81
N THR A 114 -37.08 -1.04 -20.52
CA THR A 114 -36.14 -0.31 -19.65
C THR A 114 -35.17 0.54 -20.47
N GLU A 115 -34.73 1.65 -19.88
CA GLU A 115 -33.64 2.48 -20.42
C GLU A 115 -32.36 1.65 -20.59
N PHE A 116 -32.03 0.84 -19.59
CA PHE A 116 -30.86 -0.03 -19.60
C PHE A 116 -30.79 -0.94 -20.84
N TYR A 117 -31.93 -1.49 -21.26
CA TYR A 117 -31.98 -2.26 -22.50
C TYR A 117 -31.94 -1.38 -23.76
N GLY A 118 -32.82 -0.38 -23.82
CA GLY A 118 -33.02 0.43 -25.02
C GLY A 118 -31.77 1.20 -25.44
N ASP A 119 -31.08 1.78 -24.46
CA ASP A 119 -30.02 2.77 -24.69
C ASP A 119 -28.62 2.18 -24.49
N TRP A 120 -28.48 1.08 -23.72
CA TRP A 120 -27.20 0.40 -23.50
C TRP A 120 -27.16 -1.01 -24.10
N LEU A 121 -27.83 -2.02 -23.53
CA LEU A 121 -27.66 -3.43 -23.92
C LEU A 121 -27.87 -3.67 -25.42
N ARG A 122 -28.90 -3.04 -26.02
CA ARG A 122 -29.24 -3.21 -27.44
C ARG A 122 -28.10 -2.77 -28.36
N GLY A 123 -27.41 -1.68 -28.03
CA GLY A 123 -26.29 -1.16 -28.83
C GLY A 123 -25.10 -2.10 -28.89
N GLN A 124 -24.95 -2.97 -27.88
CA GLN A 124 -23.88 -3.97 -27.79
C GLN A 124 -24.34 -5.38 -28.21
N ASP A 125 -25.57 -5.53 -28.72
CA ASP A 125 -26.17 -6.83 -29.07
C ASP A 125 -26.23 -7.81 -27.87
N LEU A 126 -26.51 -7.30 -26.67
CA LEU A 126 -26.62 -8.09 -25.43
C LEU A 126 -28.08 -8.20 -24.97
N PHE A 127 -28.45 -9.34 -24.37
CA PHE A 127 -29.80 -9.55 -23.84
C PHE A 127 -29.84 -10.43 -22.60
N TYR A 128 -29.28 -11.64 -22.67
CA TYR A 128 -29.25 -12.56 -21.55
C TYR A 128 -27.98 -12.38 -20.74
N ALA A 129 -28.06 -12.53 -19.43
CA ALA A 129 -26.89 -12.54 -18.55
C ALA A 129 -26.89 -13.76 -17.62
N LEU A 130 -25.70 -14.30 -17.40
CA LEU A 130 -25.35 -15.20 -16.32
C LEU A 130 -24.53 -14.37 -15.32
N GLY A 131 -25.18 -13.92 -14.25
CA GLY A 131 -24.58 -13.09 -13.22
C GLY A 131 -24.08 -13.93 -12.05
N SER A 132 -23.05 -13.46 -11.37
CA SER A 132 -22.54 -14.08 -10.17
C SER A 132 -22.00 -13.05 -9.19
N VAL A 133 -22.28 -13.26 -7.91
CA VAL A 133 -21.68 -12.51 -6.80
C VAL A 133 -20.49 -13.32 -6.31
N VAL A 134 -19.27 -12.92 -6.65
CA VAL A 134 -18.06 -13.67 -6.27
C VAL A 134 -17.79 -13.50 -4.78
N GLU A 135 -17.69 -12.25 -4.34
CA GLU A 135 -17.46 -11.87 -2.95
C GLU A 135 -18.34 -10.67 -2.61
N LYS A 136 -18.75 -10.57 -1.34
CA LYS A 136 -19.57 -9.47 -0.84
C LYS A 136 -19.12 -9.07 0.56
N GLU A 137 -18.94 -7.77 0.78
CA GLU A 137 -18.57 -7.18 2.06
C GLU A 137 -19.30 -5.84 2.20
N ASP A 138 -20.13 -5.71 3.24
CA ASP A 138 -21.04 -4.58 3.45
C ASP A 138 -21.87 -4.25 2.20
N SER A 139 -21.75 -3.01 1.67
CA SER A 139 -22.42 -2.56 0.46
C SER A 139 -21.67 -2.92 -0.83
N ARG A 140 -20.48 -3.54 -0.76
CA ARG A 140 -19.63 -3.78 -1.94
C ARG A 140 -19.63 -5.25 -2.33
N ALA A 141 -19.66 -5.50 -3.64
CA ALA A 141 -19.50 -6.84 -4.19
C ALA A 141 -18.57 -6.86 -5.40
N ILE A 142 -17.86 -7.97 -5.57
CA ILE A 142 -17.18 -8.30 -6.82
C ILE A 142 -18.13 -9.15 -7.64
N LYS A 143 -18.48 -8.66 -8.82
CA LYS A 143 -19.40 -9.32 -9.74
C LYS A 143 -18.63 -10.00 -10.85
N LEU A 144 -19.10 -11.17 -11.27
CA LEU A 144 -18.67 -11.84 -12.49
C LEU A 144 -19.91 -12.09 -13.34
N SER A 145 -19.95 -11.53 -14.53
CA SER A 145 -21.12 -11.61 -15.39
C SER A 145 -20.72 -11.96 -16.81
N PHE A 146 -21.46 -12.89 -17.41
CA PHE A 146 -21.35 -13.26 -18.81
C PHE A 146 -22.64 -12.92 -19.54
N LEU A 147 -22.53 -12.31 -20.72
CA LEU A 147 -23.67 -11.82 -21.48
C LEU A 147 -23.67 -12.38 -22.89
N ARG A 148 -24.87 -12.57 -23.45
CA ARG A 148 -25.04 -13.02 -24.84
C ARG A 148 -26.27 -12.42 -25.54
N PRO A 149 -26.31 -12.42 -26.88
CA PRO A 149 -27.40 -11.84 -27.65
C PRO A 149 -28.71 -12.61 -27.50
N GLU A 150 -29.83 -11.96 -27.80
CA GLU A 150 -31.16 -12.60 -27.76
C GLU A 150 -31.23 -13.81 -28.71
N ARG A 151 -30.56 -13.74 -29.86
CA ARG A 151 -30.51 -14.82 -30.87
C ARG A 151 -29.79 -16.10 -30.40
N ALA A 152 -28.95 -16.00 -29.36
CA ALA A 152 -28.26 -17.17 -28.78
C ALA A 152 -29.15 -17.96 -27.80
N GLY A 153 -30.33 -17.43 -27.45
CA GLY A 153 -31.25 -18.05 -26.48
C GLY A 153 -30.82 -17.87 -25.02
N GLN A 154 -31.66 -18.30 -24.08
CA GLN A 154 -31.40 -18.21 -22.63
C GLN A 154 -30.30 -19.17 -22.17
N PHE A 155 -29.42 -18.72 -21.28
CA PHE A 155 -28.48 -19.62 -20.57
C PHE A 155 -29.27 -20.74 -19.88
N GLY A 156 -28.79 -21.98 -20.03
CA GLY A 156 -29.41 -23.17 -19.48
C GLY A 156 -28.75 -23.68 -18.20
N GLU A 157 -29.18 -24.86 -17.78
CA GLU A 157 -28.66 -25.52 -16.58
C GLU A 157 -27.20 -25.97 -16.76
N ALA A 158 -26.77 -26.30 -17.98
CA ALA A 158 -25.40 -26.71 -18.25
C ALA A 158 -24.40 -25.56 -18.00
N GLU A 159 -24.69 -24.36 -18.52
CA GLU A 159 -23.85 -23.17 -18.27
C GLU A 159 -23.85 -22.79 -16.79
N LEU A 160 -25.01 -22.89 -16.14
CA LEU A 160 -25.15 -22.61 -14.71
C LEU A 160 -24.34 -23.59 -13.85
N GLN A 161 -24.31 -24.87 -14.21
CA GLN A 161 -23.48 -25.89 -13.54
C GLN A 161 -21.99 -25.61 -13.72
N LEU A 162 -21.56 -25.22 -14.92
CA LEU A 162 -20.17 -24.85 -15.15
C LEU A 162 -19.76 -23.63 -14.32
N ALA A 163 -20.60 -22.59 -14.28
CA ALA A 163 -20.35 -21.43 -13.43
C ALA A 163 -20.25 -21.79 -11.94
N ARG A 164 -21.14 -22.67 -11.45
CA ARG A 164 -21.08 -23.19 -10.07
C ARG A 164 -19.80 -23.99 -9.79
N LEU A 165 -19.29 -24.75 -10.76
CA LEU A 165 -18.03 -25.51 -10.63
C LEU A 165 -16.81 -24.59 -10.59
N LEU A 166 -16.80 -23.51 -11.38
CA LEU A 166 -15.68 -22.55 -11.42
C LEU A 166 -15.69 -21.58 -10.24
N MET A 167 -16.86 -21.32 -9.66
CA MET A 167 -17.05 -20.30 -8.62
C MET A 167 -16.08 -20.41 -7.44
N PRO A 168 -15.84 -21.60 -6.82
CA PRO A 168 -14.88 -21.72 -5.72
C PRO A 168 -13.46 -21.28 -6.10
N HIS A 169 -13.06 -21.50 -7.36
CA HIS A 169 -11.74 -21.13 -7.86
C HIS A 169 -11.65 -19.62 -8.11
N VAL A 170 -12.68 -19.02 -8.72
CA VAL A 170 -12.76 -17.57 -8.92
C VAL A 170 -12.73 -16.83 -7.57
N ARG A 171 -13.49 -17.31 -6.59
CA ARG A 171 -13.49 -16.77 -5.23
C ARG A 171 -12.13 -16.85 -4.57
N THR A 172 -11.48 -18.00 -4.68
CA THR A 172 -10.11 -18.19 -4.15
C THR A 172 -9.14 -17.21 -4.80
N ALA A 173 -9.20 -17.06 -6.12
CA ALA A 173 -8.35 -16.14 -6.86
C ALA A 173 -8.56 -14.68 -6.44
N VAL A 174 -9.82 -14.24 -6.33
CA VAL A 174 -10.18 -12.91 -5.84
C VAL A 174 -9.70 -12.68 -4.40
N ALA A 175 -9.88 -13.66 -3.50
CA ALA A 175 -9.46 -13.56 -2.11
C ALA A 175 -7.92 -13.46 -1.98
N VAL A 176 -7.18 -14.25 -2.75
CA VAL A 176 -5.70 -14.21 -2.81
C VAL A 176 -5.23 -12.85 -3.33
N HIS A 177 -5.80 -12.38 -4.44
CA HIS A 177 -5.50 -11.06 -5.01
C HIS A 177 -5.70 -9.95 -3.96
N ARG A 178 -6.88 -9.89 -3.33
CA ARG A 178 -7.17 -8.90 -2.27
C ARG A 178 -6.19 -8.99 -1.10
N ARG A 179 -5.82 -10.21 -0.68
CA ARG A 179 -4.88 -10.41 0.43
C ARG A 179 -3.48 -9.89 0.09
N ILE A 180 -2.98 -10.20 -1.11
CA ILE A 180 -1.68 -9.71 -1.60
C ILE A 180 -1.70 -8.18 -1.66
N HIS A 181 -2.74 -7.56 -2.23
CA HIS A 181 -2.85 -6.11 -2.31
C HIS A 181 -2.93 -5.43 -0.95
N ARG A 182 -3.72 -5.96 -0.01
CA ARG A 182 -3.82 -5.41 1.35
C ARG A 182 -2.46 -5.46 2.08
N LEU A 183 -1.71 -6.54 1.91
CA LEU A 183 -0.36 -6.66 2.47
C LEU A 183 0.62 -5.70 1.79
N GLY A 184 0.54 -5.56 0.46
CA GLY A 184 1.34 -4.61 -0.32
C GLY A 184 1.09 -3.16 0.09
N GLN A 185 -0.19 -2.75 0.25
CA GLN A 185 -0.57 -1.42 0.71
C GLN A 185 -0.07 -1.14 2.12
N LEU A 186 -0.27 -2.07 3.06
CA LEU A 186 0.24 -1.93 4.42
C LEU A 186 1.77 -1.79 4.43
N SER A 187 2.47 -2.59 3.63
CA SER A 187 3.92 -2.49 3.47
C SER A 187 4.33 -1.12 2.91
N GLN A 188 3.67 -0.63 1.85
CA GLN A 188 3.96 0.68 1.27
C GLN A 188 3.70 1.82 2.26
N SER A 189 2.58 1.79 3.00
CA SER A 189 2.29 2.77 4.04
C SER A 189 3.31 2.74 5.17
N ALA A 190 3.76 1.55 5.60
CA ALA A 190 4.81 1.40 6.59
C ALA A 190 6.15 1.98 6.10
N LEU A 191 6.54 1.69 4.86
CA LEU A 191 7.75 2.27 4.25
C LEU A 191 7.65 3.79 4.08
N ALA A 192 6.48 4.31 3.69
CA ALA A 192 6.22 5.74 3.62
C ALA A 192 6.33 6.42 4.99
N ALA A 193 5.89 5.76 6.06
CA ALA A 193 6.07 6.26 7.42
C ALA A 193 7.55 6.32 7.84
N LEU A 194 8.40 5.39 7.36
CA LEU A 194 9.85 5.44 7.62
C LEU A 194 10.54 6.62 6.95
N GLU A 195 10.03 7.11 5.81
CA GLU A 195 10.54 8.31 5.15
C GLU A 195 10.35 9.58 6.00
N LEU A 196 9.37 9.58 6.92
CA LEU A 196 9.14 10.67 7.86
C LEU A 196 10.12 10.66 9.04
N LEU A 197 10.93 9.62 9.23
CA LEU A 197 11.85 9.54 10.36
C LEU A 197 13.13 10.36 10.08
N PRO A 198 13.61 11.17 11.05
CA PRO A 198 14.89 11.87 10.93
C PRO A 198 16.09 10.91 11.02
N GLN A 199 15.88 9.73 11.62
CA GLN A 199 16.88 8.68 11.73
C GLN A 199 16.94 7.86 10.44
N GLY A 200 18.16 7.52 10.01
CA GLY A 200 18.35 6.61 8.89
C GLY A 200 17.92 5.19 9.26
N VAL A 201 17.11 4.56 8.41
CA VAL A 201 16.68 3.17 8.57
C VAL A 201 17.03 2.41 7.30
N ILE A 202 17.69 1.26 7.45
CA ILE A 202 18.09 0.37 6.34
C ILE A 202 17.63 -1.05 6.64
N PHE A 203 16.93 -1.70 5.71
CA PHE A 203 16.62 -3.12 5.75
C PHE A 203 17.53 -3.90 4.80
N VAL A 204 18.08 -5.01 5.29
CA VAL A 204 18.95 -5.90 4.52
C VAL A 204 18.49 -7.35 4.62
N ALA A 205 18.74 -8.12 3.56
CA ALA A 205 18.61 -9.57 3.58
C ALA A 205 19.73 -10.20 4.42
N ALA A 206 19.62 -11.51 4.72
CA ALA A 206 20.65 -12.24 5.47
C ALA A 206 22.03 -12.23 4.77
N SER A 207 22.05 -12.08 3.44
CA SER A 207 23.28 -11.91 2.66
C SER A 207 23.93 -10.53 2.81
N GLY A 208 23.27 -9.55 3.43
CA GLY A 208 23.69 -8.15 3.45
C GLY A 208 23.24 -7.35 2.22
N ARG A 209 22.47 -7.97 1.30
CA ARG A 209 21.85 -7.26 0.18
C ARG A 209 20.85 -6.23 0.68
N LEU A 210 20.94 -5.01 0.17
CA LEU A 210 19.99 -3.95 0.46
C LEU A 210 18.59 -4.33 -0.03
N LEU A 211 17.61 -4.25 0.87
CA LEU A 211 16.19 -4.39 0.55
C LEU A 211 15.50 -3.02 0.48
N HIS A 212 15.79 -2.15 1.43
CA HIS A 212 15.24 -0.81 1.50
C HIS A 212 16.10 0.10 2.38
N TRP A 213 16.07 1.41 2.14
CA TRP A 213 16.60 2.43 3.04
C TRP A 213 15.79 3.71 2.90
N ASN A 214 15.51 4.43 3.99
CA ASN A 214 14.75 5.67 3.93
C ASN A 214 15.61 6.87 3.47
N GLY A 215 14.99 8.03 3.30
CA GLY A 215 15.64 9.27 2.86
C GLY A 215 16.78 9.71 3.77
N ALA A 216 16.60 9.61 5.08
CA ALA A 216 17.65 9.95 6.05
C ALA A 216 18.89 9.06 5.90
N ALA A 217 18.72 7.75 5.70
CA ALA A 217 19.84 6.84 5.46
C ALA A 217 20.56 7.13 4.13
N ARG A 218 19.82 7.46 3.07
CA ARG A 218 20.39 7.89 1.77
C ARG A 218 21.22 9.15 1.92
N GLU A 219 20.73 10.13 2.68
CA GLU A 219 21.43 11.39 2.88
C GLU A 219 22.71 11.22 3.72
N VAL A 220 22.65 10.43 4.80
CA VAL A 220 23.85 10.09 5.59
C VAL A 220 24.87 9.37 4.71
N SER A 221 24.44 8.40 3.89
CA SER A 221 25.32 7.71 2.94
C SER A 221 26.01 8.69 1.98
N ARG A 222 25.25 9.61 1.38
CA ARG A 222 25.73 10.61 0.42
C ARG A 222 26.73 11.60 1.03
N ARG A 223 26.46 12.11 2.24
CA ARG A 223 27.31 13.10 2.91
C ARG A 223 28.59 12.49 3.48
N THR A 224 28.45 11.36 4.18
CA THR A 224 29.54 10.82 5.01
C THR A 224 30.42 9.84 4.27
N GLY A 225 29.85 9.10 3.30
CA GLY A 225 30.49 7.93 2.70
C GLY A 225 30.74 6.79 3.69
N SER A 226 30.21 6.86 4.92
CA SER A 226 30.42 5.85 5.96
C SER A 226 29.74 4.52 5.62
N ILE A 227 28.64 4.57 4.87
CA ILE A 227 27.89 3.42 4.37
C ILE A 227 27.60 3.66 2.89
N ALA A 228 27.74 2.62 2.07
CA ALA A 228 27.42 2.64 0.65
C ALA A 228 26.86 1.29 0.18
N VAL A 229 26.26 1.28 -0.99
CA VAL A 229 25.82 0.05 -1.68
C VAL A 229 26.84 -0.29 -2.75
N ALA A 230 27.37 -1.50 -2.72
CA ALA A 230 28.29 -1.99 -3.74
C ALA A 230 27.56 -2.34 -5.04
N GLY A 231 28.30 -2.53 -6.14
CA GLY A 231 27.73 -2.89 -7.44
C GLY A 231 26.95 -4.21 -7.45
N ASN A 232 27.19 -5.10 -6.49
CA ASN A 232 26.43 -6.34 -6.29
C ASN A 232 25.17 -6.17 -5.42
N GLY A 233 24.85 -4.95 -5.00
CA GLY A 233 23.68 -4.64 -4.16
C GLY A 233 23.87 -4.86 -2.66
N GLU A 234 25.08 -5.24 -2.20
CA GLU A 234 25.38 -5.43 -0.78
C GLU A 234 25.75 -4.12 -0.08
N LEU A 235 25.37 -4.02 1.19
CA LEU A 235 25.75 -2.90 2.04
C LEU A 235 27.23 -3.03 2.46
N ARG A 236 27.99 -1.94 2.32
CA ARG A 236 29.40 -1.85 2.73
C ARG A 236 29.64 -0.62 3.59
N ALA A 237 30.60 -0.74 4.49
CA ALA A 237 31.12 0.38 5.26
C ALA A 237 32.31 1.03 4.51
N CYS A 238 32.76 2.19 4.99
CA CYS A 238 33.83 2.99 4.38
C CYS A 238 35.19 2.26 4.24
N THR A 239 35.43 1.20 5.01
CA THR A 239 36.64 0.37 4.89
C THR A 239 36.28 -1.10 4.77
N HIS A 240 37.22 -1.90 4.24
CA HIS A 240 37.04 -3.34 4.12
C HIS A 240 36.85 -4.01 5.49
N GLU A 241 37.65 -3.63 6.49
CA GLU A 241 37.56 -4.16 7.85
C GLU A 241 36.20 -3.88 8.50
N LEU A 242 35.70 -2.65 8.37
CA LEU A 242 34.39 -2.27 8.89
C LEU A 242 33.25 -2.97 8.13
N SER A 243 33.43 -3.24 6.84
CA SER A 243 32.47 -4.02 6.05
C SER A 243 32.38 -5.46 6.54
N LEU A 244 33.50 -6.08 6.91
CA LEU A 244 33.51 -7.43 7.51
C LEU A 244 32.80 -7.44 8.87
N LYS A 245 33.04 -6.42 9.70
CA LYS A 245 32.36 -6.24 11.00
C LYS A 245 30.86 -6.03 10.82
N LEU A 246 30.44 -5.24 9.83
CA LEU A 246 29.04 -5.00 9.51
C LEU A 246 28.36 -6.28 9.03
N ALA A 247 28.99 -7.03 8.13
CA ALA A 247 28.47 -8.31 7.66
C ALA A 247 28.34 -9.34 8.81
N ALA A 248 29.29 -9.34 9.75
CA ALA A 248 29.20 -10.18 10.95
C ALA A 248 28.04 -9.76 11.87
N ALA A 249 27.84 -8.46 12.06
CA ALA A 249 26.71 -7.93 12.84
C ALA A 249 25.35 -8.29 12.20
N ILE A 250 25.24 -8.21 10.87
CA ILE A 250 24.05 -8.63 10.13
C ILE A 250 23.80 -10.12 10.33
N ARG A 251 24.82 -10.98 10.12
CA ARG A 251 24.68 -12.44 10.32
C ARG A 251 24.24 -12.79 11.73
N ARG A 252 24.82 -12.14 12.75
CA ARG A 252 24.45 -12.35 14.15
C ARG A 252 23.00 -11.94 14.43
N ALA A 253 22.52 -10.87 13.80
CA ALA A 253 21.12 -10.47 13.93
C ALA A 253 20.14 -11.50 13.32
N CYS A 254 20.63 -12.36 12.41
CA CYS A 254 19.85 -13.41 11.74
C CYS A 254 19.87 -14.77 12.46
N GLU A 255 20.64 -14.93 13.54
CA GLU A 255 20.79 -16.23 14.20
C GLU A 255 19.48 -16.71 14.87
N PRO A 256 19.14 -18.02 14.80
CA PRO A 256 17.98 -18.56 15.51
C PRO A 256 18.09 -18.31 17.01
N GLY A 257 17.09 -17.66 17.62
CA GLY A 257 17.07 -17.33 19.05
C GLY A 257 17.48 -15.89 19.39
N THR A 258 18.02 -15.11 18.44
CA THR A 258 18.13 -13.65 18.55
C THR A 258 16.87 -12.93 18.04
N SER A 259 15.77 -13.68 17.87
CA SER A 259 14.57 -13.25 17.15
C SER A 259 13.64 -12.44 18.05
N GLY A 260 13.34 -11.21 17.64
CA GLY A 260 12.35 -10.35 18.30
C GLY A 260 12.86 -8.94 18.60
N ALA A 261 11.94 -7.98 18.70
CA ALA A 261 12.22 -6.55 18.89
C ALA A 261 12.97 -6.19 20.20
N ARG A 262 13.31 -7.17 21.05
CA ARG A 262 14.00 -7.01 22.33
C ARG A 262 15.37 -7.70 22.41
N SER A 263 15.79 -8.39 21.35
CA SER A 263 17.13 -8.97 21.31
C SER A 263 18.18 -7.85 21.15
N PRO A 264 19.28 -7.86 21.91
CA PRO A 264 20.28 -6.81 21.86
C PRO A 264 20.93 -6.77 20.47
N GLY A 265 20.74 -5.66 19.76
CA GLY A 265 21.43 -5.37 18.51
C GLY A 265 22.93 -5.12 18.71
N THR A 266 23.68 -5.07 17.61
CA THR A 266 25.11 -4.71 17.62
C THR A 266 25.27 -3.23 17.29
N LEU A 267 25.77 -2.45 18.24
CA LEU A 267 26.13 -1.04 18.01
C LEU A 267 27.53 -0.93 17.42
N MET A 268 27.65 -0.17 16.34
CA MET A 268 28.90 0.12 15.64
C MET A 268 29.08 1.64 15.52
N LYS A 269 30.35 2.06 15.47
CA LYS A 269 30.75 3.43 15.19
C LYS A 269 31.56 3.42 13.90
N LEU A 270 31.10 4.17 12.91
CA LEU A 270 31.75 4.29 11.62
C LEU A 270 32.37 5.69 11.51
N PRO A 271 33.65 5.81 11.11
CA PRO A 271 34.24 7.11 10.84
C PRO A 271 33.56 7.75 9.63
N SER A 272 33.34 9.07 9.72
CA SER A 272 32.83 9.94 8.67
C SER A 272 33.83 11.08 8.43
N ARG A 273 33.76 11.70 7.26
CA ARG A 273 34.49 12.95 6.97
C ARG A 273 34.11 14.09 7.92
N GLU A 274 32.89 14.07 8.46
CA GLU A 274 32.31 15.12 9.30
C GLU A 274 32.16 14.71 10.78
N GLY A 275 32.67 13.52 11.16
CA GLY A 275 32.62 13.04 12.54
C GLY A 275 32.46 11.52 12.66
N GLU A 276 31.48 11.10 13.46
CA GLU A 276 31.18 9.68 13.73
C GLU A 276 29.70 9.39 13.40
N VAL A 277 29.47 8.31 12.67
CA VAL A 277 28.13 7.76 12.40
C VAL A 277 27.92 6.54 13.28
N GLN A 278 26.84 6.54 14.05
CA GLN A 278 26.45 5.40 14.88
C GLN A 278 25.47 4.53 14.11
N VAL A 279 25.73 3.22 14.11
CA VAL A 279 24.91 2.22 13.41
C VAL A 279 24.52 1.14 14.41
N LEU A 280 23.23 1.02 14.71
CA LEU A 280 22.69 -0.09 15.46
C LEU A 280 22.13 -1.13 14.50
N VAL A 281 22.75 -2.30 14.44
CA VAL A 281 22.25 -3.46 13.67
C VAL A 281 21.36 -4.29 14.58
N ALA A 282 20.05 -4.26 14.33
CA ALA A 282 19.06 -5.00 15.09
C ALA A 282 18.41 -6.09 14.22
N PRO A 283 17.94 -7.20 14.80
CA PRO A 283 17.09 -8.16 14.11
C PRO A 283 15.82 -7.46 13.59
N ALA A 284 15.52 -7.61 12.30
CA ALA A 284 14.18 -7.32 11.79
C ALA A 284 13.24 -8.49 12.18
N ALA A 285 11.93 -8.26 12.20
CA ALA A 285 10.92 -9.17 12.79
C ALA A 285 11.08 -10.68 12.48
N ALA A 286 10.50 -11.51 13.37
CA ALA A 286 10.73 -12.94 13.61
C ALA A 286 11.06 -13.84 12.40
N VAL A 287 11.94 -14.82 12.67
CA VAL A 287 12.45 -15.85 11.75
C VAL A 287 11.34 -16.32 10.82
N ASP A 288 11.54 -16.03 9.55
CA ASP A 288 10.77 -16.62 8.46
C ASP A 288 11.20 -18.09 8.34
N ASN A 289 10.39 -18.99 8.92
CA ASN A 289 10.58 -20.45 8.79
C ASN A 289 10.10 -21.00 7.44
N SER A 290 9.81 -20.12 6.47
CA SER A 290 9.54 -20.52 5.09
C SER A 290 10.76 -21.23 4.48
N PRO A 291 10.55 -22.26 3.64
CA PRO A 291 11.62 -22.83 2.81
C PRO A 291 12.24 -21.79 1.84
N PHE A 292 11.54 -20.67 1.61
CA PHE A 292 11.99 -19.54 0.81
C PHE A 292 11.89 -18.25 1.64
N PRO A 293 12.87 -17.94 2.51
CA PRO A 293 12.83 -16.74 3.33
C PRO A 293 13.02 -15.49 2.46
N MET A 294 12.04 -14.59 2.47
CA MET A 294 12.02 -13.41 1.58
C MET A 294 12.05 -12.07 2.32
N GLY A 295 12.02 -12.10 3.66
CA GLY A 295 11.96 -10.90 4.52
C GLY A 295 13.31 -10.24 4.80
N ALA A 296 13.26 -9.04 5.37
CA ALA A 296 14.42 -8.40 5.97
C ALA A 296 14.93 -9.24 7.14
N ALA A 297 16.23 -9.50 7.15
CA ALA A 297 16.86 -10.28 8.20
C ALA A 297 17.46 -9.37 9.29
N ALA A 298 17.88 -8.16 8.91
CA ALA A 298 18.32 -7.13 9.85
C ALA A 298 17.81 -5.74 9.46
N ALA A 299 17.61 -4.91 10.47
CA ALA A 299 17.34 -3.48 10.37
C ALA A 299 18.53 -2.72 10.95
N LEU A 300 19.06 -1.73 10.23
CA LEU A 300 20.12 -0.86 10.69
C LEU A 300 19.54 0.52 10.96
N PHE A 301 19.76 1.03 12.17
CA PHE A 301 19.44 2.40 12.56
C PHE A 301 20.71 3.24 12.51
N VAL A 302 20.73 4.22 11.61
CA VAL A 302 21.87 5.06 11.30
C VAL A 302 21.61 6.45 11.86
N THR A 303 22.47 6.88 12.78
CA THR A 303 22.38 8.21 13.40
C THR A 303 23.71 8.91 13.19
N GLU A 304 23.67 10.07 12.54
CA GLU A 304 24.80 10.98 12.47
C GLU A 304 24.67 12.02 13.57
N ASN A 305 25.77 12.34 14.25
CA ASN A 305 25.80 13.37 15.29
C ASN A 305 25.84 14.81 14.73
N ALA A 306 25.42 15.01 13.48
CA ALA A 306 25.25 16.31 12.88
C ALA A 306 23.97 16.95 13.44
N GLY A 307 23.98 18.26 13.71
CA GLY A 307 22.90 19.00 14.37
C GLY A 307 21.50 18.79 13.77
N THR A 308 20.47 19.30 14.44
CA THR A 308 19.07 19.11 14.03
C THR A 308 18.83 19.48 12.56
N PRO A 309 17.86 18.84 11.88
CA PRO A 309 17.55 19.13 10.48
C PRO A 309 17.36 20.64 10.25
N ALA A 310 17.83 21.14 9.10
CA ALA A 310 17.73 22.56 8.71
C ALA A 310 16.29 23.11 8.63
N VAL A 311 15.28 22.24 8.81
CA VAL A 311 13.85 22.54 8.71
C VAL A 311 13.17 22.59 10.09
N LEU A 312 13.92 22.38 11.19
CA LEU A 312 13.34 22.30 12.54
C LEU A 312 12.63 23.61 12.92
N ALA A 313 13.22 24.77 12.64
CA ALA A 313 12.57 26.06 12.93
C ALA A 313 11.18 26.19 12.28
N ASP A 314 11.03 25.80 11.01
CA ASP A 314 9.74 25.88 10.32
C ASP A 314 8.72 24.88 10.86
N ALA A 315 9.15 23.65 11.19
CA ALA A 315 8.29 22.68 11.84
C ALA A 315 7.79 23.19 13.21
N LEU A 316 8.67 23.80 14.01
CA LEU A 316 8.34 24.39 15.31
C LEU A 316 7.32 25.54 15.20
N ARG A 317 7.44 26.37 14.16
CA ARG A 317 6.46 27.44 13.89
C ARG A 317 5.08 26.89 13.63
N ARG A 318 4.96 25.79 12.88
CA ARG A 318 3.66 25.22 12.51
C ARG A 318 3.03 24.41 13.65
N VAL A 319 3.81 23.54 14.29
CA VAL A 319 3.32 22.65 15.35
C VAL A 319 2.95 23.41 16.63
N TYR A 320 3.78 24.37 17.03
CA TYR A 320 3.62 25.09 18.30
C TYR A 320 3.23 26.56 18.12
N GLN A 321 2.92 27.00 16.89
CA GLN A 321 2.53 28.39 16.58
C GLN A 321 3.57 29.42 17.06
N LEU A 322 4.85 29.05 16.98
CA LEU A 322 5.95 29.92 17.35
C LEU A 322 6.16 31.00 16.30
N SER A 323 6.52 32.20 16.74
CA SER A 323 7.05 33.24 15.85
C SER A 323 8.43 32.85 15.30
N PRO A 324 8.92 33.48 14.22
CA PRO A 324 10.25 33.19 13.68
C PRO A 324 11.38 33.31 14.71
N ALA A 325 11.30 34.28 15.62
CA ALA A 325 12.29 34.46 16.68
C ALA A 325 12.20 33.39 17.78
N GLU A 326 10.98 32.99 18.15
CA GLU A 326 10.73 31.93 19.13
C GLU A 326 11.20 30.56 18.62
N ALA A 327 10.93 30.27 17.36
CA ALA A 327 11.37 29.02 16.72
C ALA A 327 12.90 28.94 16.60
N ALA A 328 13.55 30.04 16.23
CA ALA A 328 15.01 30.12 16.21
C ALA A 328 15.63 29.90 17.61
N LEU A 329 15.00 30.43 18.67
CA LEU A 329 15.42 30.19 20.04
C LEU A 329 15.25 28.71 20.42
N ALA A 330 14.08 28.12 20.14
CA ALA A 330 13.80 26.72 20.45
C ALA A 330 14.74 25.76 19.69
N GLU A 331 15.00 26.01 18.41
CA GLU A 331 15.98 25.27 17.61
C GLU A 331 17.40 25.36 18.20
N ALA A 332 17.83 26.56 18.61
CA ALA A 332 19.13 26.74 19.25
C ALA A 332 19.25 25.92 20.55
N LEU A 333 18.18 25.88 21.35
CA LEU A 333 18.12 25.10 22.58
C LEU A 333 18.18 23.58 22.34
N VAL A 334 17.49 23.08 21.32
CA VAL A 334 17.53 21.66 20.94
C VAL A 334 18.94 21.27 20.47
N ASN A 335 19.65 22.19 19.79
CA ASN A 335 21.05 22.04 19.42
C ASN A 335 22.04 22.24 20.59
N GLY A 336 21.56 22.33 21.83
CA GLY A 336 22.39 22.45 23.02
C GLY A 336 23.00 23.83 23.26
N LYS A 337 22.62 24.87 22.50
CA LYS A 337 23.09 26.24 22.76
C LYS A 337 22.48 26.79 24.05
N SER A 338 23.27 27.54 24.81
CA SER A 338 22.76 28.27 25.99
C SER A 338 22.03 29.54 25.58
N LEU A 339 21.11 30.03 26.44
CA LEU A 339 20.41 31.30 26.22
C LEU A 339 21.37 32.48 26.04
N LYS A 340 22.49 32.47 26.76
CA LYS A 340 23.53 33.52 26.67
C LYS A 340 24.25 33.48 25.32
N ALA A 341 24.57 32.28 24.84
CA ALA A 341 25.19 32.12 23.52
C ALA A 341 24.23 32.57 22.40
N PHE A 342 22.96 32.19 22.48
CA PHE A 342 21.94 32.64 21.53
C PHE A 342 21.75 34.16 21.54
N ALA A 343 21.72 34.78 22.72
CA ALA A 343 21.61 36.23 22.86
C ALA A 343 22.77 36.96 22.16
N ALA A 344 23.99 36.48 22.37
CA ALA A 344 25.19 37.03 21.73
C ALA A 344 25.17 36.85 20.21
N GLU A 345 24.83 35.65 19.72
CA GLU A 345 24.76 35.33 18.29
C GLU A 345 23.73 36.19 17.55
N ARG A 346 22.58 36.46 18.16
CA ARG A 346 21.50 37.26 17.58
C ARG A 346 21.59 38.75 17.89
N ASN A 347 22.63 39.20 18.60
CA ASN A 347 22.78 40.59 19.06
C ASN A 347 21.53 41.15 19.77
N VAL A 348 20.93 40.35 20.66
CA VAL A 348 19.74 40.74 21.45
C VAL A 348 20.04 40.69 22.95
N SER A 349 19.30 41.49 23.73
CA SER A 349 19.48 41.52 25.19
C SER A 349 19.04 40.20 25.85
N MET A 350 19.66 39.85 26.97
CA MET A 350 19.22 38.72 27.79
C MET A 350 17.77 38.86 28.28
N ASN A 351 17.28 40.10 28.45
CA ASN A 351 15.88 40.35 28.83
C ASN A 351 14.94 39.95 27.68
N THR A 352 15.29 40.28 26.43
CA THR A 352 14.54 39.88 25.23
C THR A 352 14.46 38.35 25.12
N VAL A 353 15.58 37.64 25.31
CA VAL A 353 15.63 36.17 25.25
C VAL A 353 14.80 35.54 26.37
N LYS A 354 14.82 36.10 27.59
CA LYS A 354 13.96 35.63 28.70
C LYS A 354 12.47 35.79 28.37
N THR A 355 12.07 36.91 27.76
CA THR A 355 10.69 37.12 27.32
C THR A 355 10.28 36.13 26.23
N GLN A 356 11.15 35.90 25.23
CA GLN A 356 10.92 34.87 24.20
C GLN A 356 10.80 33.47 24.82
N MET A 357 11.67 33.11 25.78
CA MET A 357 11.62 31.83 26.48
C MET A 357 10.32 31.64 27.27
N LYS A 358 9.80 32.70 27.89
CA LYS A 358 8.49 32.67 28.59
C LYS A 358 7.35 32.42 27.60
N SER A 359 7.41 33.02 26.41
CA SER A 359 6.43 32.75 25.35
C SER A 359 6.53 31.32 24.82
N VAL A 360 7.75 30.83 24.55
CA VAL A 360 7.99 29.45 24.08
C VAL A 360 7.50 28.42 25.09
N THR A 361 7.83 28.58 26.38
CA THR A 361 7.34 27.67 27.44
C THR A 361 5.81 27.63 27.50
N ALA A 362 5.15 28.79 27.41
CA ALA A 362 3.69 28.87 27.36
C ALA A 362 3.10 28.16 26.13
N LYS A 363 3.63 28.42 24.93
CA LYS A 363 3.12 27.84 23.68
C LYS A 363 3.38 26.35 23.52
N VAL A 364 4.53 25.86 24.02
CA VAL A 364 4.88 24.42 24.01
C VAL A 364 4.20 23.66 25.16
N GLY A 365 3.57 24.36 26.12
CA GLY A 365 2.93 23.73 27.28
C GLY A 365 3.93 23.20 28.30
N ALA A 366 5.10 23.81 28.40
CA ALA A 366 6.21 23.39 29.26
C ALA A 366 6.42 24.35 30.43
N LYS A 367 6.98 23.85 31.55
CA LYS A 367 7.26 24.66 32.74
C LYS A 367 8.72 25.13 32.83
N ARG A 368 9.66 24.34 32.28
CA ARG A 368 11.10 24.63 32.32
C ARG A 368 11.70 24.53 30.93
N GLN A 369 12.88 25.13 30.75
CA GLN A 369 13.64 25.04 29.50
C GLN A 369 13.92 23.58 29.09
N VAL A 370 14.28 22.72 30.05
CA VAL A 370 14.52 21.28 29.79
C VAL A 370 13.24 20.57 29.35
N ASP A 371 12.08 20.98 29.88
CA ASP A 371 10.80 20.41 29.46
C ASP A 371 10.46 20.80 28.02
N VAL A 372 10.78 22.03 27.58
CA VAL A 372 10.63 22.45 26.17
C VAL A 372 11.45 21.55 25.26
N VAL A 373 12.74 21.37 25.56
CA VAL A 373 13.63 20.52 24.75
C VAL A 373 13.12 19.09 24.69
N ARG A 374 12.71 18.51 25.83
CA ARG A 374 12.16 17.15 25.88
C ARG A 374 10.88 17.03 25.04
N THR A 375 9.95 17.99 25.17
CA THR A 375 8.69 17.97 24.41
C THR A 375 8.94 18.09 22.91
N ILE A 376 9.88 18.93 22.49
CA ILE A 376 10.26 19.05 21.08
C ILE A 376 10.86 17.74 20.57
N LEU A 377 11.87 17.19 21.27
CA LEU A 377 12.59 15.97 20.85
C LEU A 377 11.68 14.72 20.80
N ALA A 378 10.67 14.64 21.66
CA ALA A 378 9.69 13.56 21.65
C ALA A 378 8.48 13.84 20.74
N GLY A 379 8.38 15.04 20.18
CA GLY A 379 7.20 15.53 19.46
C GLY A 379 7.29 15.38 17.94
N PRO A 380 6.17 15.63 17.23
CA PRO A 380 6.09 15.49 15.78
C PRO A 380 6.95 16.51 15.01
N ALA A 381 7.41 17.58 15.67
CA ALA A 381 8.31 18.56 15.07
C ALA A 381 9.68 17.98 14.64
N MET A 382 10.04 16.78 15.12
CA MET A 382 11.26 16.07 14.74
C MET A 382 11.09 15.18 13.50
N LEU A 383 9.86 14.97 13.01
CA LEU A 383 9.62 14.18 11.81
C LEU A 383 9.93 14.99 10.54
N ASN A 384 10.48 14.32 9.53
CA ASN A 384 10.72 14.87 8.21
C ASN A 384 9.38 15.03 7.47
N GLY A 385 8.82 16.23 7.44
CA GLY A 385 7.58 16.47 6.71
C GLY A 385 7.06 17.90 6.85
N SER A 386 6.20 18.30 5.91
CA SER A 386 5.40 19.52 6.06
C SER A 386 4.17 19.23 6.90
N PHE A 387 4.09 19.83 8.09
CA PHE A 387 2.89 19.77 8.92
C PHE A 387 1.98 20.95 8.59
N GLU A 388 0.69 20.71 8.36
CA GLU A 388 -0.34 21.76 8.36
C GLU A 388 -1.14 21.68 9.66
N PRO A 389 -1.50 22.83 10.27
CA PRO A 389 -2.43 22.84 11.40
C PRO A 389 -3.81 22.31 10.96
N PRO A 390 -4.57 21.67 11.87
CA PRO A 390 -5.95 21.29 11.58
C PRO A 390 -6.75 22.56 11.21
N ARG A 391 -7.52 22.47 10.12
CA ARG A 391 -8.39 23.57 9.65
C ARG A 391 -9.58 23.79 10.57
#